data_AF-A0A7H8JWG6-F1
#
_entry.id   AF-A0A7H8JWG6-F1
#
_cell.length_a   1.000
_cell.length_b   1.000
_cell.length_c   1.000
_cell.angle_alpha   90.00
_cell.angle_beta   90.00
_cell.angle_gamma   90.00
#
_symmetry.space_group_name_H-M   'P 1'
#
loop_
_entity.id
_entity.type
_entity.pdbx_description
1 polymer ?
#
loop_
_entity_poly.entity_id
_entity_poly.type
_entity_poly.pdbx_seq_one_letter_code
_entity_poly.pdbx_strand_id
1 'polypeptide(L)'
;MSSTQQARLERAQRLDSDESNGTVPAPVHVLPMLWMGVVGPLLLGAAALLWFSGQLASFCYLMTLTSLGPGSILVRLGWANRAERALSRRTRRLVAAQPHPAYSVRLGLNASDGRAPGPVSELDVGPAQDGVCAVGPEALYLVGVDGREVTIPLAELRGAVQLPRSQGSLDIHLRDGQSLELKAAHPRNFLIAVCGRGVRMLWEGEVPHADSSTVTRPR
;
A
#
# COMPACT_ATOMS: atom_id res chain seq x y z
N MET A 1 0.51 27.83 -7.89
CA MET A 1 0.46 26.35 -7.94
C MET A 1 0.77 25.83 -6.56
N SER A 2 -0.04 24.91 -6.03
CA SER A 2 0.26 24.24 -4.76
C SER A 2 1.44 23.26 -4.95
N SER A 3 2.19 22.97 -3.88
CA SER A 3 3.29 22.00 -3.92
C SER A 3 2.83 20.59 -4.35
N THR A 4 1.59 20.23 -4.05
CA THR A 4 0.95 18.98 -4.48
C THR A 4 0.74 18.91 -6.00
N GLN A 5 0.32 20.01 -6.63
CA GLN A 5 0.16 20.08 -8.09
C GLN A 5 1.49 19.93 -8.83
N GLN A 6 2.56 20.52 -8.30
CA GLN A 6 3.89 20.40 -8.89
C GLN A 6 4.40 18.96 -8.82
N ALA A 7 4.27 18.29 -7.68
CA ALA A 7 4.65 16.87 -7.54
C ALA A 7 3.87 15.96 -8.52
N ARG A 8 2.60 16.25 -8.77
CA ARG A 8 1.79 15.48 -9.74
C ARG A 8 2.22 15.69 -11.18
N LEU A 9 2.60 16.90 -11.55
CA LEU A 9 3.14 17.18 -12.87
C LEU A 9 4.47 16.46 -13.08
N GLU A 10 5.33 16.41 -12.06
CA GLU A 10 6.58 15.65 -12.10
C GLU A 10 6.33 14.14 -12.25
N ARG A 11 5.40 13.57 -11.48
CA ARG A 11 4.99 12.16 -11.61
C ARG A 11 4.42 11.86 -12.99
N ALA A 12 3.59 12.77 -13.50
CA ALA A 12 3.10 12.69 -14.86
C ALA A 12 4.29 12.66 -15.84
N GLN A 13 5.23 13.60 -15.78
CA GLN A 13 6.38 13.59 -16.68
C GLN A 13 7.20 12.29 -16.59
N ARG A 14 7.38 11.73 -15.38
CA ARG A 14 8.05 10.44 -15.19
C ARG A 14 7.29 9.28 -15.85
N LEU A 15 5.96 9.28 -15.79
CA LEU A 15 5.13 8.29 -16.47
C LEU A 15 5.21 8.35 -18.01
N ASP A 16 5.74 9.43 -18.59
CA ASP A 16 6.05 9.51 -20.03
C ASP A 16 7.50 9.20 -20.36
N SER A 17 8.40 9.23 -19.38
CA SER A 17 9.83 8.92 -19.59
C SER A 17 10.06 7.43 -19.84
N ASP A 18 11.28 7.03 -20.22
CA ASP A 18 11.66 5.61 -20.38
C ASP A 18 11.97 4.90 -19.03
N GLU A 19 11.54 5.47 -17.91
CA GLU A 19 11.78 4.87 -16.58
C GLU A 19 11.21 3.45 -16.48
N SER A 20 12.00 2.51 -15.97
CA SER A 20 11.57 1.12 -15.85
C SER A 20 10.32 0.99 -14.99
N ASN A 21 9.40 0.12 -15.39
CA ASN A 21 8.23 -0.20 -14.59
C ASN A 21 8.64 -0.64 -13.18
N GLY A 22 7.90 -0.12 -12.23
CA GLY A 22 7.94 -0.49 -10.84
C GLY A 22 7.68 -1.97 -10.60
N THR A 23 8.64 -2.66 -9.99
CA THR A 23 8.43 -4.05 -9.55
C THR A 23 7.60 -4.07 -8.27
N VAL A 24 6.55 -4.90 -8.25
CA VAL A 24 5.78 -5.13 -7.02
C VAL A 24 6.68 -5.82 -5.99
N PRO A 25 6.90 -5.25 -4.79
CA PRO A 25 7.81 -5.81 -3.81
C PRO A 25 7.39 -7.21 -3.38
N ALA A 26 8.41 -8.05 -3.15
CA ALA A 26 8.24 -9.39 -2.65
C ALA A 26 7.58 -9.38 -1.26
N PRO A 27 6.80 -10.43 -0.91
CA PRO A 27 6.22 -10.53 0.42
C PRO A 27 7.33 -10.67 1.45
N VAL A 28 7.38 -9.77 2.44
CA VAL A 28 8.27 -9.93 3.58
C VAL A 28 7.66 -10.99 4.51
N HIS A 29 8.33 -12.13 4.67
CA HIS A 29 7.90 -13.18 5.58
C HIS A 29 8.14 -12.75 7.03
N VAL A 30 7.13 -12.15 7.64
CA VAL A 30 7.21 -11.60 9.02
C VAL A 30 7.26 -12.70 10.09
N LEU A 31 6.77 -13.90 9.77
CA LEU A 31 6.63 -15.01 10.73
C LEU A 31 7.96 -15.53 11.32
N PRO A 32 9.02 -15.82 10.52
CA PRO A 32 10.32 -16.21 11.08
C PRO A 32 11.00 -15.07 11.87
N MET A 33 10.85 -13.82 11.43
CA MET A 33 11.32 -12.66 12.19
C MET A 33 10.63 -12.53 13.55
N LEU A 34 9.32 -12.81 13.61
CA LEU A 34 8.51 -12.75 14.83
C LEU A 34 8.92 -13.85 15.83
N TRP A 35 9.20 -15.06 15.32
CA TRP A 35 9.72 -16.16 16.13
C TRP A 35 11.09 -15.85 16.74
N MET A 36 12.03 -15.33 15.94
CA MET A 36 13.39 -15.07 16.40
C MET A 36 13.52 -13.79 17.24
N GLY A 37 12.76 -12.74 16.93
CA GLY A 37 12.91 -11.43 17.57
C GLY A 37 12.07 -11.20 18.82
N VAL A 38 10.99 -11.97 19.02
CA VAL A 38 10.04 -11.74 20.12
C VAL A 38 9.75 -13.01 20.89
N VAL A 39 9.23 -14.04 20.22
CA VAL A 39 8.72 -15.24 20.92
C VAL A 39 9.85 -16.06 21.54
N GLY A 40 10.93 -16.30 20.79
CA GLY A 40 12.10 -17.03 21.27
C GLY A 40 12.74 -16.40 22.52
N PRO A 41 13.12 -15.11 22.48
CA PRO A 41 13.71 -14.41 23.63
C PRO A 41 12.80 -14.37 24.86
N LEU A 42 11.48 -14.20 24.68
CA LEU A 42 10.51 -14.21 25.78
C LEU A 42 10.41 -15.57 26.45
N LEU A 43 10.35 -16.66 25.67
CA LEU A 43 10.30 -18.01 26.19
C LEU A 43 11.61 -18.38 26.92
N LEU A 44 12.76 -17.97 26.36
CA LEU A 44 14.06 -18.19 26.99
C LEU A 44 14.18 -17.42 28.31
N GLY A 45 13.74 -16.16 28.33
CA GLY A 45 13.73 -15.32 29.54
C GLY A 45 12.80 -15.85 30.62
N ALA A 46 11.60 -16.31 30.25
CA ALA A 46 10.66 -16.91 31.18
C ALA A 46 11.19 -18.24 31.77
N ALA A 47 11.81 -19.08 30.95
CA ALA A 47 12.45 -20.31 31.40
C ALA A 47 13.63 -20.05 32.35
N ALA A 48 14.46 -19.04 32.04
CA ALA A 48 15.59 -18.65 32.89
C ALA A 48 15.15 -18.09 34.26
N LEU A 49 14.04 -17.35 34.32
CA LEU A 49 13.45 -16.86 35.57
C LEU A 49 12.92 -17.98 36.47
N LEU A 50 12.48 -19.09 35.88
CA LEU A 50 12.00 -20.27 36.62
C LEU A 50 13.16 -21.12 37.20
N TRP A 51 14.36 -21.04 36.63
CA TRP A 51 15.44 -22.00 36.91
C TRP A 51 16.65 -21.43 37.68
N PHE A 52 16.89 -20.11 37.68
CA PHE A 52 18.12 -19.55 38.26
C PHE A 52 17.92 -18.29 39.13
N SER A 53 18.70 -18.21 40.23
CA SER A 53 18.66 -17.14 41.23
C SER A 53 19.41 -15.87 40.83
N GLY A 54 18.77 -14.71 40.99
CA GLY A 54 19.38 -13.38 41.18
C GLY A 54 20.09 -12.73 39.99
N GLN A 55 21.20 -13.30 39.51
CA GLN A 55 22.07 -12.66 38.51
C GLN A 55 21.56 -12.83 37.06
N LEU A 56 20.78 -13.88 36.78
CA LEU A 56 20.13 -14.09 35.48
C LEU A 56 18.89 -13.21 35.26
N ALA A 57 18.29 -12.68 36.33
CA ALA A 57 17.12 -11.80 36.25
C ALA A 57 17.46 -10.47 35.53
N SER A 58 18.65 -9.91 35.76
CA SER A 58 19.11 -8.70 35.07
C SER A 58 19.34 -8.92 33.57
N PHE A 59 19.85 -10.09 33.19
CA PHE A 59 20.04 -10.47 31.78
C PHE A 59 18.69 -10.69 31.07
N CYS A 60 17.72 -11.31 31.74
CA CYS A 60 16.35 -11.47 31.22
C CYS A 60 15.62 -10.13 31.09
N TYR A 61 15.85 -9.21 32.02
CA TYR A 61 15.30 -7.85 31.96
C TYR A 61 15.84 -7.08 30.74
N LEU A 62 17.15 -7.15 30.48
CA LEU A 62 17.76 -6.54 29.29
C LEU A 62 17.22 -7.14 27.98
N MET A 63 17.07 -8.46 27.89
CA MET A 63 16.46 -9.13 26.73
C MET A 63 15.01 -8.70 26.49
N THR A 64 14.23 -8.55 27.57
CA THR A 64 12.85 -8.07 27.50
C THR A 64 12.81 -6.60 27.05
N LEU A 65 13.73 -5.76 27.54
CA LEU A 65 13.84 -4.37 27.10
C LEU A 65 14.18 -4.27 25.61
N THR A 66 15.09 -5.10 25.10
CA THR A 66 15.41 -5.14 23.66
C THR A 66 14.24 -5.64 22.81
N SER A 67 13.32 -6.42 23.37
CA SER A 67 12.12 -6.89 22.67
C SER A 67 11.01 -5.83 22.52
N LEU A 68 11.09 -4.69 23.22
CA LEU A 68 10.15 -3.57 23.08
C LEU A 68 10.21 -2.91 21.70
N GLY A 69 11.40 -2.84 21.09
CA GLY A 69 11.58 -2.34 19.72
C GLY A 69 10.76 -3.14 18.71
N PRO A 70 11.00 -4.46 18.58
CA PRO A 70 10.17 -5.36 17.78
C PRO A 70 8.69 -5.35 18.17
N GLY A 71 8.37 -5.26 19.47
CA GLY A 71 6.99 -5.18 19.97
C GLY A 71 6.23 -3.95 19.44
N SER A 72 6.87 -2.79 19.38
CA SER A 72 6.28 -1.56 18.82
C SER A 72 5.97 -1.69 17.32
N ILE A 73 6.81 -2.41 16.58
CA ILE A 73 6.59 -2.72 15.16
C ILE A 73 5.37 -3.65 15.01
N LEU A 74 5.24 -4.66 15.88
CA LEU A 74 4.07 -5.55 15.88
C LEU A 74 2.77 -4.83 16.21
N VAL A 75 2.79 -3.89 17.16
CA VAL A 75 1.61 -3.06 17.46
C VAL A 75 1.24 -2.23 16.24
N ARG A 76 2.21 -1.57 15.57
CA ARG A 76 1.96 -0.82 14.33
C ARG A 76 1.39 -1.71 13.22
N LEU A 77 1.94 -2.90 13.02
CA LEU A 77 1.43 -3.88 12.05
C LEU A 77 0.02 -4.36 12.43
N GLY A 78 -0.24 -4.61 13.71
CA GLY A 78 -1.56 -5.00 14.21
C GLY A 78 -2.61 -3.93 13.99
N TRP A 79 -2.24 -2.66 14.16
CA TRP A 79 -3.11 -1.51 13.93
C TRP A 79 -3.37 -1.27 12.44
N ALA A 80 -2.33 -1.34 11.60
CA ALA A 80 -2.47 -1.27 10.14
C ALA A 80 -3.42 -2.36 9.62
N ASN A 81 -3.19 -3.61 10.04
CA ASN A 81 -4.05 -4.75 9.74
C ASN A 81 -5.49 -4.55 10.23
N ARG A 82 -5.70 -3.84 11.34
CA ARG A 82 -7.04 -3.58 11.89
C ARG A 82 -7.81 -2.59 11.01
N ALA A 83 -7.16 -1.54 10.53
CA ALA A 83 -7.75 -0.58 9.60
C ALA A 83 -8.11 -1.23 8.25
N GLU A 84 -7.21 -2.04 7.70
CA GLU A 84 -7.44 -2.81 6.46
C GLU A 84 -8.60 -3.80 6.59
N ARG A 85 -8.67 -4.53 7.71
CA ARG A 85 -9.77 -5.46 8.00
C ARG A 85 -11.09 -4.73 8.19
N ALA A 86 -11.09 -3.56 8.85
CA ALA A 86 -12.30 -2.76 9.02
C ALA A 86 -12.84 -2.27 7.67
N LEU A 87 -11.96 -1.75 6.80
CA LEU A 87 -12.29 -1.35 5.44
C LEU A 87 -12.85 -2.54 4.64
N SER A 88 -12.15 -3.67 4.65
CA SER A 88 -12.58 -4.90 3.96
C SER A 88 -13.95 -5.40 4.43
N ARG A 89 -14.24 -5.30 5.73
CA ARG A 89 -15.56 -5.69 6.28
C ARG A 89 -16.67 -4.77 5.79
N ARG A 90 -16.46 -3.45 5.80
CA ARG A 90 -17.46 -2.45 5.38
C ARG A 90 -17.80 -2.57 3.90
N THR A 91 -16.81 -2.85 3.06
CA THR A 91 -17.02 -2.90 1.61
C THR A 91 -17.26 -4.31 1.07
N ARG A 92 -17.28 -5.35 1.93
CA ARG A 92 -17.39 -6.76 1.53
C ARG A 92 -18.54 -7.04 0.55
N ARG A 93 -19.72 -6.45 0.79
CA ARG A 93 -20.91 -6.63 -0.06
C ARG A 93 -20.70 -6.01 -1.44
N LEU A 94 -20.12 -4.81 -1.48
CA LEU A 94 -19.81 -4.12 -2.73
C LEU A 94 -18.76 -4.91 -3.52
N VAL A 95 -17.71 -5.41 -2.86
CA VAL A 95 -16.69 -6.27 -3.50
C VAL A 95 -17.33 -7.52 -4.11
N ALA A 96 -18.22 -8.19 -3.38
CA ALA A 96 -18.89 -9.40 -3.85
C ALA A 96 -19.89 -9.15 -4.99
N ALA A 97 -20.39 -7.93 -5.13
CA ALA A 97 -21.32 -7.54 -6.18
C ALA A 97 -20.60 -7.21 -7.51
N GLN A 98 -19.28 -7.05 -7.51
CA GLN A 98 -18.53 -6.71 -8.72
C GLN A 98 -18.32 -7.93 -9.62
N PRO A 99 -18.47 -7.77 -10.95
CA PRO A 99 -18.26 -8.85 -11.92
C PRO A 99 -16.77 -9.16 -12.18
N HIS A 100 -15.87 -8.36 -11.64
CA HIS A 100 -14.42 -8.43 -11.84
C HIS A 100 -13.67 -8.49 -10.52
N PRO A 101 -12.36 -8.87 -10.51
CA PRO A 101 -11.54 -8.81 -9.32
C PRO A 101 -11.60 -7.42 -8.67
N ALA A 102 -12.14 -7.38 -7.46
CA ALA A 102 -12.49 -6.15 -6.77
C ALA A 102 -11.77 -6.03 -5.43
N TYR A 103 -11.36 -4.81 -5.11
CA TYR A 103 -10.49 -4.50 -4.00
C TYR A 103 -11.08 -3.36 -3.17
N SER A 104 -11.08 -3.53 -1.85
CA SER A 104 -11.48 -2.47 -0.94
C SER A 104 -10.48 -1.32 -1.00
N VAL A 105 -10.97 -0.11 -1.24
CA VAL A 105 -10.16 1.11 -1.36
C VAL A 105 -10.74 2.23 -0.52
N ARG A 106 -9.91 3.21 -0.18
CA ARG A 106 -10.33 4.50 0.33
C ARG A 106 -10.06 5.56 -0.73
N LEU A 107 -11.06 6.41 -0.97
CA LEU A 107 -11.10 7.50 -1.96
C LEU A 107 -11.25 8.83 -1.21
N GLY A 108 -11.27 9.96 -1.92
CA GLY A 108 -11.41 11.28 -1.30
C GLY A 108 -10.21 11.67 -0.45
N LEU A 109 -9.00 11.29 -0.88
CA LEU A 109 -7.76 11.53 -0.12
C LEU A 109 -7.14 12.89 -0.42
N ASN A 110 -7.62 13.60 -1.44
CA ASN A 110 -7.10 14.89 -1.84
C ASN A 110 -7.89 16.06 -1.29
N ALA A 111 -7.15 17.12 -0.97
CA ALA A 111 -7.74 18.42 -0.71
C ALA A 111 -8.26 19.01 -2.04
N SER A 112 -9.28 19.87 -1.95
CA SER A 112 -9.83 20.59 -3.08
C SER A 112 -8.81 21.62 -3.60
N ASP A 113 -7.98 21.23 -4.56
CA ASP A 113 -6.91 22.08 -5.09
C ASP A 113 -7.40 23.04 -6.21
N GLY A 114 -8.68 23.41 -6.22
CA GLY A 114 -9.26 24.31 -7.23
C GLY A 114 -9.31 23.74 -8.66
N ARG A 115 -9.29 22.40 -8.78
CA ARG A 115 -9.35 21.70 -10.07
C ARG A 115 -10.74 21.85 -10.70
N ALA A 116 -10.78 21.92 -12.04
CA ALA A 116 -12.02 21.87 -12.79
C ALA A 116 -12.82 20.61 -12.41
N PRO A 117 -14.15 20.74 -12.16
CA PRO A 117 -14.98 19.60 -11.81
C PRO A 117 -14.99 18.58 -12.94
N GLY A 118 -14.90 17.32 -12.56
CA GLY A 118 -14.94 16.17 -13.45
C GLY A 118 -15.28 14.92 -12.65
N PRO A 119 -15.74 13.83 -13.31
CA PRO A 119 -16.25 12.65 -12.62
C PRO A 119 -15.22 12.04 -11.65
N VAL A 120 -13.94 12.03 -12.03
CA VAL A 120 -12.84 11.57 -11.18
C VAL A 120 -12.58 12.54 -10.02
N SER A 121 -12.65 13.85 -10.28
CA SER A 121 -12.45 14.88 -9.25
C SER A 121 -13.52 14.84 -8.17
N GLU A 122 -14.74 14.39 -8.45
CA GLU A 122 -15.81 14.28 -7.46
C GLU A 122 -15.60 13.15 -6.44
N LEU A 123 -14.87 12.10 -6.81
CA LEU A 123 -14.48 11.02 -5.90
C LEU A 123 -13.11 11.25 -5.25
N ASP A 124 -12.28 12.08 -5.86
CA ASP A 124 -10.94 12.41 -5.37
C ASP A 124 -10.96 13.56 -4.35
N VAL A 125 -11.84 14.53 -4.57
CA VAL A 125 -11.96 15.77 -3.78
C VAL A 125 -13.17 15.67 -2.85
N GLY A 126 -12.92 15.44 -1.57
CA GLY A 126 -14.00 15.32 -0.59
C GLY A 126 -13.53 14.71 0.73
N PRO A 127 -14.46 14.44 1.66
CA PRO A 127 -14.12 13.66 2.85
C PRO A 127 -13.68 12.25 2.43
N ALA A 128 -12.64 11.74 3.08
CA ALA A 128 -12.15 10.40 2.81
C ALA A 128 -13.26 9.35 3.00
N GLN A 129 -13.51 8.54 1.97
CA GLN A 129 -14.63 7.61 1.94
C GLN A 129 -14.18 6.19 1.58
N ASP A 130 -14.83 5.20 2.19
CA ASP A 130 -14.59 3.79 1.91
C ASP A 130 -15.31 3.42 0.58
N GLY A 131 -14.71 2.53 -0.21
CA GLY A 131 -15.23 2.14 -1.52
C GLY A 131 -14.58 0.87 -2.07
N VAL A 132 -14.86 0.58 -3.33
CA VAL A 132 -14.35 -0.58 -4.06
C VAL A 132 -13.80 -0.14 -5.40
N CYS A 133 -12.65 -0.71 -5.78
CA CYS A 133 -12.13 -0.62 -7.13
C CYS A 133 -12.12 -2.02 -7.74
N ALA A 134 -12.90 -2.23 -8.80
CA ALA A 134 -12.88 -3.43 -9.61
C ALA A 134 -12.02 -3.24 -10.85
N VAL A 135 -11.16 -4.22 -11.12
CA VAL A 135 -10.18 -4.19 -12.20
C VAL A 135 -10.70 -5.05 -13.36
N GLY A 136 -11.41 -4.42 -14.29
CA GLY A 136 -11.92 -5.05 -15.49
C GLY A 136 -10.88 -5.22 -16.59
N PRO A 137 -11.28 -5.82 -17.73
CA PRO A 137 -10.41 -5.97 -18.89
C PRO A 137 -10.12 -4.65 -19.61
N GLU A 138 -11.08 -3.72 -19.62
CA GLU A 138 -11.00 -2.46 -20.38
C GLU A 138 -11.11 -1.20 -19.53
N ALA A 139 -11.52 -1.33 -18.26
CA ALA A 139 -11.70 -0.19 -17.37
C ALA A 139 -11.44 -0.55 -15.90
N LEU A 140 -11.18 0.48 -15.10
CA LEU A 140 -11.27 0.47 -13.65
C LEU A 140 -12.67 0.98 -13.25
N TYR A 141 -13.36 0.23 -12.41
CA TYR A 141 -14.69 0.59 -11.90
C TYR A 141 -14.56 0.95 -10.43
N LEU A 142 -14.82 2.21 -10.10
CA LEU A 142 -14.74 2.75 -8.75
C LEU A 142 -16.16 2.94 -8.24
N VAL A 143 -16.48 2.34 -7.09
CA VAL A 143 -17.79 2.44 -6.44
C VAL A 143 -17.60 2.86 -4.99
N GLY A 144 -18.10 4.04 -4.64
CA GLY A 144 -18.14 4.51 -3.26
C GLY A 144 -19.23 3.79 -2.45
N VAL A 145 -19.09 3.75 -1.12
CA VAL A 145 -20.16 3.22 -0.24
C VAL A 145 -21.43 4.07 -0.29
N ASP A 146 -21.32 5.33 -0.72
CA ASP A 146 -22.44 6.22 -1.03
C ASP A 146 -23.19 5.88 -2.33
N GLY A 147 -22.71 4.88 -3.08
CA GLY A 147 -23.30 4.43 -4.34
C GLY A 147 -22.88 5.26 -5.56
N ARG A 148 -21.94 6.20 -5.41
CA ARG A 148 -21.35 6.90 -6.56
C ARG A 148 -20.43 5.98 -7.31
N GLU A 149 -20.58 5.96 -8.63
CA GLU A 149 -19.80 5.10 -9.52
C GLU A 149 -19.04 5.93 -10.55
N VAL A 150 -17.77 5.59 -10.76
CA VAL A 150 -16.94 6.14 -11.83
C VAL A 150 -16.25 5.00 -12.54
N THR A 151 -16.36 5.03 -13.87
CA THR A 151 -15.65 4.09 -14.74
C THR A 151 -14.52 4.85 -15.43
N ILE A 152 -13.31 4.35 -15.30
CA ILE A 152 -12.11 4.91 -15.94
C ILE A 152 -11.62 3.90 -16.99
N PRO A 153 -11.78 4.17 -18.29
CA PRO A 153 -11.21 3.35 -19.33
C PRO A 153 -9.69 3.24 -19.19
N LEU A 154 -9.14 2.03 -19.35
CA LEU A 154 -7.68 1.82 -19.28
C LEU A 154 -6.95 2.58 -20.38
N ALA A 155 -7.61 2.84 -21.52
CA ALA A 155 -7.08 3.67 -22.59
C ALA A 155 -6.88 5.14 -22.20
N GLU A 156 -7.64 5.62 -21.21
CA GLU A 156 -7.52 6.98 -20.66
C GLU A 156 -6.48 7.06 -19.55
N LEU A 157 -5.98 5.92 -19.06
CA LEU A 157 -4.90 5.89 -18.09
C LEU A 157 -3.56 6.21 -18.76
N ARG A 158 -2.81 7.08 -18.10
CA ARG A 158 -1.39 7.29 -18.36
C ARG A 158 -0.55 6.29 -17.59
N GLY A 159 -0.97 5.98 -16.38
CA GLY A 159 -0.35 5.00 -15.49
C GLY A 159 -0.67 5.31 -14.04
N ALA A 160 0.05 4.68 -13.12
CA ALA A 160 -0.12 4.94 -11.70
C ALA A 160 1.21 4.99 -10.95
N VAL A 161 1.25 5.75 -9.86
CA VAL A 161 2.47 5.94 -9.05
C VAL A 161 2.17 5.55 -7.62
N GLN A 162 2.96 4.62 -7.08
CA GLN A 162 2.86 4.29 -5.66
C GLN A 162 3.58 5.32 -4.81
N LEU A 163 2.86 5.87 -3.82
CA LEU A 163 3.34 6.92 -2.95
C LEU A 163 4.08 6.36 -1.71
N PRO A 164 5.14 7.03 -1.23
CA PRO A 164 5.92 6.56 -0.08
C PRO A 164 5.23 6.84 1.26
N ARG A 165 4.38 7.88 1.30
CA ARG A 165 3.80 8.44 2.53
C ARG A 165 2.87 7.49 3.27
N SER A 166 2.36 6.46 2.59
CA SER A 166 1.47 5.48 3.19
C SER A 166 1.52 4.18 2.37
N GLN A 167 1.86 3.07 3.02
CA GLN A 167 1.81 1.76 2.36
C GLN A 167 0.43 1.57 1.73
N GLY A 168 0.41 1.39 0.41
CA GLY A 168 -0.78 1.16 -0.38
C GLY A 168 -1.55 2.38 -0.88
N SER A 169 -1.01 3.59 -0.73
CA SER A 169 -1.47 4.77 -1.49
C SER A 169 -0.96 4.70 -2.92
N LEU A 170 -1.86 4.90 -3.88
CA LEU A 170 -1.59 4.94 -5.31
C LEU A 170 -2.20 6.21 -5.90
N ASP A 171 -1.40 6.97 -6.66
CA ASP A 171 -1.85 8.11 -7.46
C ASP A 171 -2.04 7.62 -8.90
N ILE A 172 -3.28 7.48 -9.34
CA ILE A 172 -3.63 7.10 -10.72
C ILE A 172 -3.65 8.37 -11.56
N HIS A 173 -2.89 8.39 -12.66
CA HIS A 173 -2.83 9.51 -13.59
C HIS A 173 -3.56 9.17 -14.89
N LEU A 174 -4.42 10.10 -15.31
CA LEU A 174 -5.17 10.07 -16.57
C LEU A 174 -4.44 10.89 -17.64
N ARG A 175 -4.73 10.60 -18.90
CA ARG A 175 -4.13 11.28 -20.07
C ARG A 175 -4.61 12.71 -20.26
N ASP A 176 -5.82 13.02 -19.79
CA ASP A 176 -6.37 14.38 -19.77
C ASP A 176 -5.71 15.27 -18.68
N GLY A 177 -4.71 14.72 -17.98
CA GLY A 177 -3.98 15.37 -16.91
C GLY A 177 -4.63 15.16 -15.54
N GLN A 178 -5.83 14.58 -15.45
CA GLN A 178 -6.48 14.27 -14.18
C GLN A 178 -5.70 13.23 -13.38
N SER A 179 -5.94 13.20 -12.07
CA SER A 179 -5.30 12.26 -11.16
C SER A 179 -6.25 11.91 -10.02
N LEU A 180 -6.15 10.69 -9.51
CA LEU A 180 -6.95 10.17 -8.41
C LEU A 180 -6.04 9.49 -7.40
N GLU A 181 -6.06 9.94 -6.15
CA GLU A 181 -5.40 9.20 -5.08
C GLU A 181 -6.35 8.19 -4.45
N LEU A 182 -5.91 6.93 -4.41
CA LEU A 182 -6.63 5.87 -3.71
C LEU A 182 -5.71 5.13 -2.76
N LYS A 183 -6.28 4.57 -1.70
CA LYS A 183 -5.57 3.68 -0.79
C LYS A 183 -6.23 2.31 -0.72
N ALA A 184 -5.54 1.28 -1.21
CA ALA A 184 -6.07 -0.09 -1.19
C ALA A 184 -5.82 -0.76 0.17
N ALA A 185 -6.80 -1.56 0.64
CA ALA A 185 -6.64 -2.40 1.82
C ALA A 185 -5.59 -3.50 1.62
N HIS A 186 -5.48 -4.02 0.40
CA HIS A 186 -4.51 -5.06 0.02
C HIS A 186 -3.71 -4.58 -1.18
N PRO A 187 -2.78 -3.62 -0.98
CA PRO A 187 -2.17 -2.90 -2.08
C PRO A 187 -1.40 -3.80 -3.03
N ARG A 188 -0.68 -4.81 -2.53
CA ARG A 188 0.03 -5.76 -3.39
C ARG A 188 -0.88 -6.46 -4.40
N ASN A 189 -2.01 -7.02 -3.95
CA ASN A 189 -2.91 -7.75 -4.83
C ASN A 189 -3.58 -6.81 -5.84
N PHE A 190 -3.92 -5.60 -5.40
CA PHE A 190 -4.45 -4.56 -6.27
C PHE A 190 -3.44 -4.16 -7.35
N LEU A 191 -2.17 -3.93 -6.97
CA LEU A 191 -1.10 -3.56 -7.89
C LEU A 191 -0.83 -4.67 -8.91
N ILE A 192 -0.81 -5.94 -8.48
CA ILE A 192 -0.67 -7.09 -9.39
C ILE A 192 -1.81 -7.12 -10.40
N ALA A 193 -3.05 -6.90 -9.97
CA ALA A 193 -4.20 -6.88 -10.87
C ALA A 193 -4.12 -5.73 -11.88
N VAL A 194 -3.76 -4.52 -11.43
CA VAL A 194 -3.62 -3.33 -12.27
C VAL A 194 -2.48 -3.49 -13.29
N CYS A 195 -1.28 -3.91 -12.85
CA CYS A 195 -0.16 -4.23 -13.74
C CYS A 195 -0.52 -5.36 -14.72
N GLY A 196 -1.28 -6.37 -14.25
CA GLY A 196 -1.76 -7.48 -15.08
C GLY A 196 -2.70 -7.06 -16.21
N ARG A 197 -3.24 -5.84 -16.16
CA ARG A 197 -4.01 -5.21 -17.25
C ARG A 197 -3.16 -4.32 -18.17
N GLY A 198 -1.84 -4.34 -18.03
CA GLY A 198 -0.92 -3.54 -18.85
C GLY A 198 -0.81 -2.08 -18.42
N VAL A 199 -1.34 -1.72 -17.25
CA VAL A 199 -1.19 -0.36 -16.71
C VAL A 199 0.25 -0.17 -16.22
N ARG A 200 0.91 0.85 -16.76
CA ARG A 200 2.25 1.27 -16.35
C ARG A 200 2.25 1.75 -14.90
N MET A 201 3.20 1.28 -14.10
CA MET A 201 3.35 1.72 -12.72
C MET A 201 4.78 2.13 -12.36
N LEU A 202 4.91 3.17 -11.53
CA LEU A 202 6.17 3.68 -10.98
C LEU A 202 6.12 3.67 -9.45
N TRP A 203 7.31 3.71 -8.83
CA TRP A 203 7.45 3.85 -7.38
C TRP A 203 8.09 5.20 -7.05
N GLU A 204 7.51 5.87 -6.06
CA GLU A 204 8.08 7.06 -5.47
C GLU A 204 8.61 6.68 -4.07
N GLY A 205 9.93 6.59 -3.94
CA GLY A 205 10.62 6.12 -2.73
C GLY A 205 11.86 5.30 -3.09
N GLU A 206 12.74 5.04 -2.11
CA GLU A 206 13.83 4.07 -2.31
C GLU A 206 13.20 2.74 -2.73
N VAL A 207 13.53 2.31 -3.95
CA VAL A 207 13.30 0.92 -4.36
C VAL A 207 13.97 0.08 -3.28
N PRO A 208 13.26 -0.85 -2.59
CA PRO A 208 13.96 -1.82 -1.78
C PRO A 208 14.83 -2.61 -2.75
N HIS A 209 16.10 -2.24 -2.85
CA HIS A 209 17.10 -2.95 -3.61
C HIS A 209 17.14 -4.37 -3.05
N ALA A 210 16.46 -5.29 -3.72
CA ALA A 210 16.79 -6.69 -3.66
C ALA A 210 18.16 -6.79 -4.36
N ASP A 211 19.21 -6.84 -3.55
CA ASP A 211 20.58 -7.20 -3.87
C ASP A 211 20.95 -7.19 -5.36
N SER A 212 21.60 -6.11 -5.77
CA SER A 212 22.56 -6.12 -6.87
C SER A 212 23.79 -6.96 -6.47
N SER A 213 23.61 -8.27 -6.29
CA SER A 213 24.73 -9.21 -6.23
C SER A 213 25.03 -9.72 -7.64
N THR A 214 26.06 -9.12 -8.23
CA THR A 214 27.03 -9.76 -9.15
C THR A 214 26.48 -10.76 -10.16
N VAL A 215 26.08 -10.28 -11.34
CA VAL A 215 26.12 -11.09 -12.56
C VAL A 215 27.56 -11.07 -13.09
N THR A 216 28.36 -12.02 -12.61
CA THR A 216 29.64 -12.36 -13.25
C THR A 216 29.31 -13.03 -14.58
N ARG A 217 29.55 -12.35 -15.70
CA ARG A 217 29.49 -12.98 -17.03
C ARG A 217 30.59 -14.05 -17.14
N PRO A 218 30.30 -15.30 -17.51
CA PRO A 218 31.33 -16.19 -18.01
C PRO A 218 31.75 -15.72 -19.40
N ARG A 219 33.07 -15.75 -19.65
CA ARG A 219 33.68 -15.63 -20.97
C ARG A 219 33.47 -16.90 -21.78
#